data_AF-A0A7D9IT82-F1
#
_entry.id   AF-A0A7D9IT82-F1
#
_cell.length_a   1.000
_cell.length_b   1.000
_cell.length_c   1.000
_cell.angle_alpha   90.00
_cell.angle_beta   90.00
_cell.angle_gamma   90.00
#
_symmetry.space_group_name_H-M   'P 1'
#
loop_
_entity.id
_entity.type
_entity.pdbx_description
1 polymer ?
#
loop_
_entity_poly.entity_id
_entity_poly.type
_entity_poly.pdbx_seq_one_letter_code
_entity_poly.pdbx_strand_id
1 'polypeptide(L)'
;MATGNSVIENKLVQLKLIVGRTKKILESGNQEAVERQRRALRTIVADIDKCKMEEEARMIDEKKELTEISEWNSNIEEKLSEADKDIHDLREWCESKKRECEENQRKQELDFEHELFQTRLKFQNELQAAKLKQE
;
A
#
# COMPACT_ATOMS: atom_id res chain seq x y z
N MET A 1 -23.19 -10.46 -27.46
CA MET A 1 -23.24 -10.46 -25.98
C MET A 1 -22.00 -11.19 -25.52
N ALA A 2 -21.11 -10.53 -24.78
CA ALA A 2 -19.93 -11.19 -24.22
C ALA A 2 -20.44 -12.21 -23.18
N THR A 3 -20.12 -13.49 -23.36
CA THR A 3 -20.44 -14.55 -22.41
C THR A 3 -19.71 -14.25 -21.09
N GLY A 4 -20.34 -14.53 -19.94
CA GLY A 4 -19.81 -14.19 -18.60
C GLY A 4 -18.37 -14.67 -18.37
N ASN A 5 -18.00 -15.79 -18.99
CA ASN A 5 -16.64 -16.33 -18.96
C ASN A 5 -15.58 -15.36 -19.56
N SER A 6 -15.91 -14.61 -20.62
CA SER A 6 -14.96 -13.64 -21.21
C SER A 6 -14.77 -12.40 -20.33
N VAL A 7 -15.73 -12.05 -19.47
CA VAL A 7 -15.65 -10.85 -18.62
C VAL A 7 -14.68 -11.09 -17.47
N ILE A 8 -14.79 -12.26 -16.81
CA ILE A 8 -13.87 -12.62 -15.72
C ILE A 8 -12.44 -12.85 -16.23
N GLU A 9 -12.28 -13.47 -17.40
CA GLU A 9 -10.97 -13.64 -18.05
C GLU A 9 -10.31 -12.28 -18.34
N ASN A 10 -11.07 -11.31 -18.87
CA ASN A 10 -10.55 -9.96 -19.09
C ASN A 10 -10.12 -9.29 -17.79
N LYS A 11 -10.89 -9.46 -16.70
CA LYS A 11 -10.53 -8.92 -15.38
C LYS A 11 -9.29 -9.60 -14.78
N LEU A 12 -9.14 -10.91 -14.95
CA LEU A 12 -7.92 -11.63 -14.56
C LEU A 12 -6.69 -11.19 -15.36
N VAL A 13 -6.85 -10.85 -16.64
CA VAL A 13 -5.78 -10.25 -17.45
C VAL A 13 -5.43 -8.84 -16.93
N GLN A 14 -6.43 -8.01 -16.62
CA GLN A 14 -6.21 -6.70 -15.99
C GLN A 14 -5.45 -6.82 -14.67
N LEU A 15 -5.81 -7.80 -13.84
CA LEU A 15 -5.13 -8.09 -12.58
C LEU A 15 -3.66 -8.39 -12.81
N LYS A 16 -3.32 -9.32 -13.71
CA LYS A 16 -1.95 -9.67 -14.06
C LYS A 16 -1.13 -8.46 -14.55
N LEU A 17 -1.73 -7.62 -15.40
CA LEU A 17 -1.05 -6.43 -15.93
C LEU A 17 -0.72 -5.41 -14.84
N ILE A 18 -1.60 -5.27 -13.84
CA ILE A 18 -1.40 -4.31 -12.75
C ILE A 18 -0.42 -4.88 -11.73
N VAL A 19 -0.55 -6.14 -11.33
CA VAL A 19 0.45 -6.87 -10.52
C VAL A 19 1.86 -6.74 -11.13
N GLY A 20 1.99 -6.97 -12.44
CA GLY A 20 3.27 -6.84 -13.15
C GLY A 20 3.90 -5.44 -13.13
N ARG A 21 3.12 -4.39 -12.84
CA ARG A 21 3.61 -3.00 -12.71
C ARG A 21 3.93 -2.61 -11.27
N THR A 22 3.46 -3.37 -10.27
CA THR A 22 3.59 -3.06 -8.85
C THR A 22 5.04 -2.84 -8.43
N LYS A 23 5.96 -3.74 -8.84
CA LYS A 23 7.38 -3.64 -8.52
C LYS A 23 8.01 -2.32 -9.00
N LYS A 24 7.74 -1.94 -10.25
CA LYS A 24 8.25 -0.69 -10.84
C LYS A 24 7.72 0.55 -10.11
N ILE A 25 6.46 0.49 -9.65
CA ILE A 25 5.85 1.59 -8.89
C ILE A 25 6.47 1.70 -7.49
N LEU A 26 6.75 0.58 -6.83
CA LEU A 26 7.49 0.56 -5.56
C LEU A 26 8.90 1.17 -5.72
N GLU A 27 9.62 0.78 -6.78
CA GLU A 27 10.95 1.31 -7.09
C GLU A 27 10.95 2.83 -7.34
N SER A 28 9.83 3.40 -7.78
CA SER A 28 9.72 4.85 -7.99
C SER A 28 9.78 5.67 -6.69
N GLY A 29 9.52 5.03 -5.54
CA GLY A 29 9.47 5.70 -4.22
C GLY A 29 8.35 6.74 -4.06
N ASN A 30 7.51 6.93 -5.08
CA ASN A 30 6.43 7.91 -5.04
C ASN A 30 5.23 7.34 -4.27
N GLN A 31 5.02 7.85 -3.07
CA GLN A 31 3.97 7.38 -2.17
C GLN A 31 2.57 7.46 -2.79
N GLU A 32 2.22 8.57 -3.47
CA GLU A 32 0.92 8.71 -4.14
C GLU A 32 0.75 7.69 -5.29
N ALA A 33 1.82 7.37 -6.01
CA ALA A 33 1.78 6.36 -7.06
C ALA A 33 1.51 4.96 -6.47
N VAL A 34 2.16 4.63 -5.35
CA VAL A 34 1.95 3.38 -4.61
C VAL A 34 0.52 3.30 -4.05
N GLU A 35 0.01 4.39 -3.46
CA GLU A 35 -1.38 4.46 -2.97
C GLU A 35 -2.40 4.24 -4.09
N ARG A 36 -2.20 4.88 -5.26
CA ARG A 36 -3.06 4.71 -6.44
C ARG A 36 -3.02 3.27 -6.95
N GLN A 37 -1.84 2.67 -7.00
CA GLN A 37 -1.68 1.28 -7.40
C GLN A 37 -2.42 0.33 -6.45
N ARG A 38 -2.28 0.52 -5.13
CA ARG A 38 -3.00 -0.28 -4.12
C ARG A 38 -4.52 -0.18 -4.28
N ARG A 39 -5.04 1.04 -4.54
CA ARG A 39 -6.47 1.25 -4.80
C ARG A 39 -6.94 0.54 -6.07
N ALA A 40 -6.16 0.63 -7.14
CA ALA A 40 -6.48 -0.04 -8.41
C ALA A 40 -6.54 -1.57 -8.26
N LEU A 41 -5.57 -2.18 -7.57
CA LEU A 41 -5.57 -3.61 -7.27
C LEU A 41 -6.82 -4.01 -6.49
N ARG A 42 -7.15 -3.30 -5.41
CA ARG A 42 -8.37 -3.55 -4.62
C ARG A 42 -9.65 -3.48 -5.45
N THR A 43 -9.77 -2.48 -6.32
CA THR A 43 -10.93 -2.34 -7.19
C THR A 43 -11.06 -3.54 -8.14
N ILE A 44 -9.95 -4.01 -8.71
CA ILE A 44 -9.99 -5.15 -9.64
C ILE A 44 -10.31 -6.45 -8.93
N VAL A 45 -9.75 -6.69 -7.75
CA VAL A 45 -10.10 -7.86 -6.92
C VAL A 45 -11.60 -7.87 -6.64
N ALA A 46 -12.16 -6.74 -6.18
CA ALA A 46 -13.59 -6.62 -5.92
C ALA A 46 -14.46 -6.81 -7.17
N ASP A 47 -14.02 -6.32 -8.33
CA ASP A 47 -14.70 -6.55 -9.60
C ASP A 47 -14.66 -8.03 -10.00
N ILE A 48 -13.55 -8.73 -9.77
CA ILE A 48 -13.42 -10.17 -10.05
C ILE A 48 -14.34 -10.95 -9.13
N ASP A 49 -14.40 -10.65 -7.84
CA ASP A 49 -15.31 -11.30 -6.89
C ASP A 49 -16.77 -11.14 -7.32
N LYS A 50 -17.14 -9.93 -7.76
CA LYS A 50 -18.48 -9.69 -8.29
C LYS A 50 -18.75 -10.53 -9.54
N CYS A 51 -17.85 -10.51 -10.53
CA CYS A 51 -18.00 -11.33 -11.74
C CYS A 51 -18.02 -12.83 -11.41
N LYS A 52 -17.26 -13.26 -10.41
CA LYS A 52 -17.23 -14.64 -9.93
C LYS A 52 -18.60 -15.06 -9.41
N MET A 53 -19.20 -14.26 -8.53
CA MET A 53 -20.55 -14.53 -8.01
C MET A 53 -21.62 -14.58 -9.10
N GLU A 54 -21.56 -13.66 -10.08
CA GLU A 54 -22.51 -13.64 -11.21
C GLU A 54 -22.37 -14.88 -12.10
N GLU A 55 -21.14 -15.31 -12.35
CA GLU A 55 -20.85 -16.50 -13.15
C GLU A 55 -21.19 -17.80 -12.40
N GLU A 56 -20.92 -17.88 -11.10
CA GLU A 56 -21.32 -18.99 -10.25
C GLU A 56 -22.84 -19.17 -10.26
N ALA A 57 -23.60 -18.08 -10.09
CA ALA A 57 -25.07 -18.10 -10.19
C ALA A 57 -25.53 -18.65 -11.56
N ARG A 58 -24.86 -18.24 -12.65
CA ARG A 58 -25.15 -18.76 -13.99
C ARG A 58 -24.84 -20.25 -14.12
N MET A 59 -23.71 -20.72 -13.59
CA MET A 59 -23.35 -22.14 -13.60
C MET A 59 -24.37 -22.99 -12.82
N ILE A 60 -24.91 -22.46 -11.72
CA ILE A 60 -26.00 -23.08 -10.94
C ILE A 60 -27.28 -23.16 -11.77
N ASP A 61 -27.67 -22.07 -12.45
CA ASP A 61 -28.86 -22.04 -13.32
C ASP A 61 -28.73 -23.03 -14.50
N GLU A 62 -27.51 -23.18 -15.03
CA GLU A 62 -27.15 -24.16 -16.07
C GLU A 62 -27.08 -25.61 -15.52
N LYS A 63 -27.30 -25.81 -14.21
CA LYS A 63 -27.23 -27.10 -13.51
C LYS A 63 -25.91 -27.83 -13.70
N LYS A 64 -24.81 -27.08 -13.72
CA LYS A 64 -23.47 -27.66 -13.72
C LYS A 64 -23.23 -28.44 -12.42
N GLU A 65 -22.35 -29.43 -12.50
CA GLU A 65 -21.97 -30.24 -11.35
C GLU A 65 -21.28 -29.37 -10.29
N LEU A 66 -21.61 -29.59 -9.01
CA LEU A 66 -21.03 -28.83 -7.91
C LEU A 66 -19.50 -28.92 -7.86
N THR A 67 -18.94 -30.06 -8.29
CA THR A 67 -17.49 -30.25 -8.37
C THR A 67 -16.86 -29.35 -9.44
N GLU A 68 -17.51 -29.19 -10.60
CA GLU A 68 -17.04 -28.28 -11.66
C GLU A 68 -17.03 -26.82 -11.17
N ILE A 69 -18.11 -26.41 -10.48
CA ILE A 69 -18.23 -25.06 -9.90
C ILE A 69 -17.14 -24.84 -8.85
N SER A 70 -16.93 -25.81 -7.96
CA SER A 70 -15.92 -25.74 -6.89
C SER A 70 -14.49 -25.65 -7.43
N GLU A 71 -14.15 -26.45 -8.44
CA GLU A 71 -12.82 -26.42 -9.07
C GLU A 71 -12.57 -25.07 -9.75
N TRP A 72 -13.57 -24.56 -10.47
CA TRP A 72 -13.48 -23.26 -11.13
C TRP A 72 -13.32 -22.12 -10.11
N ASN A 73 -14.09 -22.13 -9.02
CA ASN A 73 -13.98 -21.16 -7.93
C ASN A 73 -12.59 -21.18 -7.28
N SER A 74 -12.06 -22.37 -7.01
CA SER A 74 -10.74 -22.54 -6.40
C SER A 74 -9.61 -21.95 -7.25
N ASN A 75 -9.68 -22.12 -8.57
CA ASN A 75 -8.70 -21.57 -9.52
C ASN A 75 -8.68 -20.03 -9.49
N ILE A 76 -9.85 -19.40 -9.33
CA ILE A 76 -9.95 -17.94 -9.24
C ILE A 76 -9.42 -17.46 -7.89
N GLU A 77 -9.79 -18.13 -6.80
CA GLU A 77 -9.33 -17.80 -5.44
C GLU A 77 -7.81 -17.87 -5.30
N GLU A 78 -7.15 -18.84 -5.94
CA GLU A 78 -5.69 -18.92 -5.96
C GLU A 78 -5.05 -17.67 -6.57
N LYS A 79 -5.60 -17.17 -7.68
CA LYS A 79 -5.12 -15.95 -8.36
C LYS A 79 -5.40 -14.69 -7.54
N LEU A 80 -6.52 -14.65 -6.83
CA LEU A 80 -6.85 -13.53 -5.95
C LEU A 80 -5.96 -13.50 -4.71
N SER A 81 -5.59 -14.66 -4.17
CA SER A 81 -4.70 -14.77 -3.02
C SER A 81 -3.32 -14.14 -3.28
N GLU A 82 -2.79 -14.27 -4.49
CA GLU A 82 -1.54 -13.60 -4.89
C GLU A 82 -1.71 -12.07 -4.91
N ALA A 83 -2.82 -11.58 -5.47
CA ALA A 83 -3.11 -10.16 -5.49
C ALA A 83 -3.35 -9.56 -4.11
N ASP A 84 -3.96 -10.31 -3.19
CA ASP A 84 -4.17 -9.88 -1.80
C ASP A 84 -2.86 -9.72 -1.05
N LYS A 85 -1.86 -10.58 -1.32
CA LYS A 85 -0.50 -10.42 -0.80
C LYS A 85 0.14 -9.15 -1.32
N ASP A 86 0.07 -8.89 -2.63
CA ASP A 86 0.56 -7.63 -3.21
C ASP A 86 -0.10 -6.40 -2.59
N ILE A 87 -1.42 -6.44 -2.36
CA ILE A 87 -2.16 -5.35 -1.70
C ILE A 87 -1.66 -5.13 -0.26
N HIS A 88 -1.38 -6.23 0.46
CA HIS A 88 -0.82 -6.19 1.81
C HIS A 88 0.58 -5.57 1.81
N ASP A 89 1.48 -6.04 0.95
CA ASP A 89 2.86 -5.54 0.86
C ASP A 89 2.91 -4.06 0.51
N LEU A 90 2.06 -3.60 -0.43
CA LEU A 90 1.95 -2.18 -0.76
C LEU A 90 1.44 -1.34 0.41
N ARG A 91 0.57 -1.90 1.25
CA ARG A 91 0.09 -1.23 2.46
C ARG A 91 1.21 -1.11 3.48
N GLU A 92 1.93 -2.20 3.75
CA GLU A 92 3.04 -2.19 4.71
C GLU A 92 4.13 -1.20 4.29
N TRP A 93 4.44 -1.13 3.00
CA TRP A 93 5.39 -0.17 2.46
C TRP A 93 4.96 1.29 2.73
N CYS A 94 3.70 1.64 2.47
CA CYS A 94 3.18 2.98 2.77
C CYS A 94 3.24 3.31 4.27
N GLU A 95 2.87 2.35 5.13
CA GLU A 95 2.91 2.52 6.58
C GLU A 95 4.35 2.64 7.11
N SER A 96 5.30 1.91 6.53
CA SER A 96 6.73 2.04 6.83
C SER A 96 7.26 3.43 6.44
N LYS A 97 6.93 3.91 5.23
CA LYS A 97 7.37 5.24 4.78
C LYS A 97 6.79 6.38 5.62
N LYS A 98 5.55 6.24 6.06
CA LYS A 98 4.94 7.19 6.99
C LYS A 98 5.69 7.23 8.33
N ARG A 99 5.98 6.07 8.92
CA ARG A 99 6.76 5.98 10.17
C ARG A 99 8.16 6.59 10.03
N GLU A 100 8.86 6.31 8.94
CA GLU A 100 10.19 6.88 8.67
C GLU A 100 10.14 8.42 8.58
N CYS A 101 9.09 8.98 7.97
CA CYS A 101 8.89 10.42 7.91
C CYS A 101 8.64 11.02 9.29
N GLU A 102 7.76 10.41 10.09
CA GLU A 102 7.45 10.85 11.46
C GLU A 102 8.68 10.76 12.40
N GLU A 103 9.47 9.70 12.28
CA GLU A 103 10.72 9.53 13.05
C GLU A 103 11.76 10.59 12.66
N ASN A 104 11.91 10.88 11.37
CA ASN A 104 12.81 11.93 10.91
C ASN A 104 12.37 13.32 11.39
N GLN A 105 11.07 13.62 11.39
CA GLN A 105 10.55 14.87 11.92
C GLN A 105 10.84 15.02 13.42
N ARG A 106 10.56 13.98 14.22
CA ARG A 106 10.87 13.98 15.66
C ARG A 106 12.36 14.14 15.93
N LYS A 107 13.21 13.50 15.13
CA LYS A 107 14.66 13.64 15.25
C LYS A 107 15.10 15.07 14.97
N GLN A 108 14.58 15.70 13.91
CA GLN A 108 14.86 17.09 13.61
C GLN A 108 14.42 18.03 14.73
N GLU A 109 13.23 17.82 15.30
CA GLU A 109 12.74 18.60 16.45
C GLU A 109 13.69 18.49 17.65
N LEU A 110 14.12 17.27 18.00
CA LEU A 110 15.08 17.05 19.09
C LEU A 110 16.45 17.70 18.81
N ASP A 111 16.93 17.63 17.57
CA ASP A 111 18.18 18.26 17.16
C ASP A 111 18.07 19.79 17.29
N PHE A 112 16.96 20.39 16.86
CA PHE A 112 16.69 21.83 17.03
C PHE A 112 16.61 22.24 18.51
N GLU A 113 15.92 21.46 19.34
CA GLU A 113 15.84 21.72 20.79
C GLU A 113 17.22 21.66 21.44
N HIS A 114 18.04 20.68 21.04
CA HIS A 114 19.40 20.53 21.52
C HIS A 114 20.27 21.75 21.14
N GLU A 115 20.22 22.16 19.87
CA GLU A 115 20.95 23.34 19.40
C GLU A 115 20.51 24.62 20.11
N LEU A 116 19.20 24.79 20.33
CA LEU A 116 18.65 25.92 21.07
C LEU A 116 19.14 25.94 22.51
N PHE A 117 19.16 24.79 23.18
CA PHE A 117 19.68 24.66 24.54
C PHE A 117 21.18 25.00 24.60
N GLN A 118 21.99 24.43 23.70
CA GLN A 118 23.43 24.72 23.64
C GLN A 118 23.71 26.21 23.39
N THR A 119 22.93 26.84 22.51
CA THR A 119 23.05 28.27 22.22
C THR A 119 22.71 29.12 23.44
N ARG A 120 21.61 28.81 24.15
CA ARG A 120 21.26 29.51 25.41
C ARG A 120 22.35 29.38 26.46
N LEU A 121 22.93 28.19 26.61
CA LEU A 121 23.99 27.93 27.57
C LEU A 121 25.26 28.75 27.25
N LYS A 122 25.65 28.83 25.97
CA LYS A 122 26.77 29.67 25.54
C LYS A 122 26.56 31.14 25.88
N PHE A 123 25.40 31.69 25.54
CA PHE A 123 25.06 33.08 25.88
C PHE A 123 25.07 33.33 27.40
N GLN A 124 24.55 32.39 28.19
CA GLN A 124 24.56 32.52 29.65
C GLN A 124 25.99 32.53 30.22
N ASN A 125 26.86 31.66 29.71
CA ASN A 125 28.27 31.61 30.09
C ASN A 125 29.02 32.89 29.69
N GLU A 126 28.77 33.42 28.49
CA GLU A 126 29.35 34.69 28.03
C GLU A 126 28.90 35.87 28.90
N LEU A 127 27.62 35.94 29.26
CA LEU A 127 27.09 36.96 30.17
C LEU A 127 27.71 36.88 31.56
N GLN A 128 27.89 35.67 32.11
CA GLN A 128 28.56 35.49 33.39
C GLN A 128 30.04 35.89 33.31
N ALA A 129 30.75 35.49 32.25
CA ALA A 129 32.14 35.88 32.04
C ALA A 129 32.32 37.39 31.85
N ALA A 130 31.37 38.07 31.20
CA ALA A 130 31.38 39.52 31.06
C ALA A 130 31.17 40.24 32.40
N LYS A 131 30.27 39.74 33.26
CA LYS A 131 30.05 40.28 34.61
C LYS A 131 31.29 40.16 35.49
N LEU A 132 31.93 38.99 35.49
CA LEU A 132 33.15 38.72 36.26
C LEU A 132 34.36 39.57 35.81
N LYS A 133 34.34 40.14 34.60
CA LYS A 133 35.41 41.04 34.10
C LYS A 133 35.19 42.51 34.42
N GLN A 134 34.00 42.88 34.92
CA GLN A 134 33.65 44.25 35.30
C GLN A 134 33.77 44.50 36.81
N GLU A 135 34.02 43.46 37.60
CA GLU A 135 34.39 43.50 39.03
C GLU A 135 35.91 43.45 39.19
#